data_AF-A0A124F6T6-F1
#
_entry.id   AF-A0A124F6T6-F1
#
_cell.length_a   1.000
_cell.length_b   1.000
_cell.length_c   1.000
_cell.angle_alpha   90.00
_cell.angle_beta   90.00
_cell.angle_gamma   90.00
#
_symmetry.space_group_name_H-M   'P 1'
#
loop_
_entity.id
_entity.type
_entity.pdbx_description
1 polymer ?
#
loop_
_entity_poly.entity_id
_entity_poly.type
_entity_poly.pdbx_seq_one_letter_code
_entity_poly.pdbx_strand_id
1 'polypeptide(L)'
;MASSPKNDSDQSPCFQNSSLQSSSFRNPSFQNAPFRSTVLSVPQLTRDDVELLKRETLYQGFFRLEGLALRHRLFEGGWSEPMRREVHSRFDAVGVLLYDPARDSLVLIEQFRAGAVDDPVTPWKLEFVAGLVEEGESLEDVARREAWEEAGCKVAALTKLHTYYPSPGACNEQVTLFCGLVDTQGIGGIHGLDEEHEDIRVHIVPFANAWELLEQGRLDNAMCLIGLHWLNSQRASLRAASPRALAKNETTQSETMQSETSEE
;
A
#
# COMPACT_ATOMS: atom_id res chain seq x y z
N MET A 1 72.04 -20.03 -26.83
CA MET A 1 71.81 -21.39 -27.36
C MET A 1 70.39 -21.80 -27.01
N ALA A 2 69.63 -22.28 -28.00
CA ALA A 2 68.57 -23.29 -27.91
C ALA A 2 67.39 -23.10 -26.91
N SER A 3 66.13 -23.41 -27.23
CA SER A 3 65.50 -23.79 -28.51
C SER A 3 63.98 -23.88 -28.32
N SER A 4 63.16 -23.31 -29.20
CA SER A 4 61.79 -23.81 -29.44
C SER A 4 61.87 -25.21 -30.09
N PRO A 5 60.86 -26.10 -29.97
CA PRO A 5 59.72 -26.02 -30.92
C PRO A 5 58.38 -26.72 -30.52
N LYS A 6 57.26 -26.32 -31.19
CA LYS A 6 56.09 -27.16 -31.61
C LYS A 6 55.25 -27.86 -30.48
N ASN A 7 54.04 -28.40 -30.62
CA ASN A 7 52.86 -28.34 -31.55
C ASN A 7 51.65 -28.94 -30.73
N ASP A 8 50.40 -29.16 -31.16
CA ASP A 8 49.67 -29.08 -32.46
C ASP A 8 48.13 -28.93 -32.20
N SER A 9 47.31 -28.88 -33.26
CA SER A 9 45.82 -29.04 -33.31
C SER A 9 44.94 -28.00 -32.58
N ASP A 10 44.02 -27.24 -33.20
CA ASP A 10 43.04 -27.50 -34.28
C ASP A 10 41.77 -28.25 -33.83
N GLN A 11 40.68 -27.48 -33.62
CA GLN A 11 39.34 -27.81 -34.12
C GLN A 11 38.34 -26.66 -33.86
N SER A 12 37.75 -26.12 -34.93
CA SER A 12 36.43 -25.48 -34.90
C SER A 12 35.34 -26.53 -35.20
N PRO A 13 34.07 -26.31 -34.81
CA PRO A 13 33.13 -25.92 -35.87
C PRO A 13 31.97 -24.97 -35.46
N CYS A 14 31.65 -24.10 -36.43
CA CYS A 14 30.33 -23.73 -36.96
C CYS A 14 29.04 -23.77 -36.08
N PHE A 15 28.37 -22.61 -36.05
CA PHE A 15 26.92 -22.35 -35.97
C PHE A 15 25.92 -23.52 -36.06
N GLN A 16 24.85 -23.46 -35.24
CA GLN A 16 23.47 -23.28 -35.73
C GLN A 16 22.45 -22.89 -34.64
N ASN A 17 21.36 -22.23 -35.05
CA ASN A 17 20.24 -21.77 -34.22
C ASN A 17 19.46 -22.91 -33.55
N SER A 18 18.89 -22.65 -32.37
CA SER A 18 17.56 -23.20 -32.02
C SER A 18 16.75 -22.30 -31.07
N SER A 19 15.51 -22.02 -31.50
CA SER A 19 14.31 -21.67 -30.72
C SER A 19 14.44 -20.83 -29.43
N LEU A 20 14.11 -19.55 -29.55
CA LEU A 20 13.46 -18.81 -28.47
C LEU A 20 12.13 -19.49 -28.11
N GLN A 21 12.04 -20.14 -26.95
CA GLN A 21 10.76 -20.50 -26.33
C GLN A 21 10.40 -19.48 -25.26
N SER A 22 9.12 -19.13 -25.22
CA SER A 22 8.57 -18.11 -24.34
C SER A 22 8.64 -18.51 -22.86
N SER A 23 9.58 -17.93 -22.13
CA SER A 23 9.56 -17.92 -20.66
C SER A 23 8.40 -17.05 -20.17
N SER A 24 7.26 -17.70 -19.93
CA SER A 24 6.17 -17.10 -19.17
C SER A 24 6.69 -16.62 -17.80
N PHE A 25 6.44 -15.34 -17.49
CA PHE A 25 6.72 -14.79 -16.16
C PHE A 25 5.87 -15.53 -15.13
N ARG A 26 6.48 -16.52 -14.46
CA ARG A 26 5.91 -17.08 -13.23
C ARG A 26 6.22 -16.10 -12.11
N ASN A 27 5.18 -15.60 -11.45
CA ASN A 27 5.32 -14.95 -10.15
C ASN A 27 6.24 -15.81 -9.26
N PRO A 28 7.20 -15.21 -8.54
CA PRO A 28 7.87 -15.91 -7.46
C PRO A 28 6.78 -16.22 -6.43
N SER A 29 6.36 -17.49 -6.39
CA SER A 29 5.45 -17.95 -5.36
C SER A 29 6.11 -17.70 -4.01
N PHE A 30 5.34 -17.14 -3.07
CA PHE A 30 5.72 -17.11 -1.65
C PHE A 30 5.76 -18.55 -1.14
N GLN A 31 6.86 -19.26 -1.44
CA GLN A 31 7.08 -20.63 -1.03
C GLN A 31 7.44 -20.63 0.44
N ASN A 32 6.40 -20.83 1.27
CA ASN A 32 6.43 -21.43 2.60
C ASN A 32 7.82 -21.49 3.25
N ALA A 33 8.34 -20.33 3.69
CA ALA A 33 9.20 -20.35 4.85
C ALA A 33 8.38 -20.99 5.98
N PRO A 34 8.84 -22.09 6.62
CA PRO A 34 8.04 -22.74 7.63
C PRO A 34 7.91 -21.78 8.80
N PHE A 35 6.71 -21.23 9.00
CA PHE A 35 6.31 -20.65 10.26
C PHE A 35 6.63 -21.70 11.34
N ARG A 36 7.65 -21.43 12.16
CA ARG A 36 7.84 -22.19 13.41
C ARG A 36 6.49 -22.15 14.11
N SER A 37 5.96 -23.32 14.49
CA SER A 37 4.62 -23.45 15.05
C SER A 37 4.45 -22.59 16.30
N THR A 38 4.01 -21.34 16.09
CA THR A 38 3.53 -20.44 17.13
C THR A 38 2.12 -20.87 17.45
N VAL A 39 1.81 -20.93 18.74
CA VAL A 39 0.54 -21.42 19.31
C VAL A 39 -0.65 -20.47 19.05
N LEU A 40 -0.55 -19.66 17.98
CA LEU A 40 -1.44 -18.56 17.60
C LEU A 40 -2.06 -18.78 16.20
N SER A 41 -1.79 -19.91 15.55
CA SER A 41 -2.12 -20.10 14.12
C SER A 41 -3.60 -20.30 13.80
N VAL A 42 -4.46 -20.52 14.80
CA VAL A 42 -5.93 -20.56 14.65
C VAL A 42 -6.59 -19.92 15.89
N PRO A 43 -7.53 -18.96 15.74
CA PRO A 43 -8.35 -18.48 16.85
C PRO A 43 -9.16 -19.63 17.49
N GLN A 44 -9.10 -19.76 18.82
CA GLN A 44 -9.78 -20.83 19.55
C GLN A 44 -11.30 -20.66 19.59
N LEU A 45 -11.78 -19.42 19.47
CA LEU A 45 -13.20 -19.05 19.47
C LEU A 45 -13.53 -18.39 18.13
N THR A 46 -14.76 -18.61 17.67
CA THR A 46 -15.22 -18.31 16.31
C THR A 46 -16.48 -17.42 16.33
N ARG A 47 -17.09 -17.18 15.17
CA ARG A 47 -18.37 -16.47 15.09
C ARG A 47 -19.50 -17.22 15.81
N ASP A 48 -19.47 -18.55 15.83
CA ASP A 48 -20.51 -19.37 16.47
C ASP A 48 -20.43 -19.32 18.01
N ASP A 49 -19.31 -18.85 18.54
CA ASP A 49 -19.07 -18.63 19.97
C ASP A 49 -19.57 -17.27 20.48
N VAL A 50 -20.35 -16.55 19.66
CA VAL A 50 -20.95 -15.23 19.97
C VAL A 50 -22.45 -15.23 19.71
N GLU A 51 -23.25 -15.03 20.74
CA GLU A 51 -24.70 -14.91 20.66
C GLU A 51 -25.12 -13.44 20.70
N LEU A 52 -25.71 -12.95 19.60
CA LEU A 52 -26.29 -11.61 19.52
C LEU A 52 -27.74 -11.66 20.00
N LEU A 53 -28.00 -11.10 21.18
CA LEU A 53 -29.31 -11.14 21.86
C LEU A 53 -30.23 -10.02 21.35
N LYS A 54 -29.67 -8.85 21.06
CA LYS A 54 -30.39 -7.70 20.47
C LYS A 54 -29.43 -6.80 19.68
N ARG A 55 -29.92 -6.25 18.56
CA ARG A 55 -29.34 -5.10 17.86
C ARG A 55 -30.37 -3.97 17.85
N GLU A 56 -29.97 -2.77 18.21
CA GLU A 56 -30.81 -1.57 18.24
C GLU A 56 -30.09 -0.40 17.56
N THR A 57 -30.80 0.39 16.75
CA THR A 57 -30.26 1.63 16.20
C THR A 57 -30.40 2.74 17.25
N LEU A 58 -29.27 3.29 17.71
CA LEU A 58 -29.23 4.38 18.68
C LEU A 58 -29.29 5.75 17.99
N TYR A 59 -28.65 5.85 16.83
CA TYR A 59 -28.67 7.02 15.97
C TYR A 59 -28.53 6.61 14.50
N GLN A 60 -29.19 7.35 13.61
CA GLN A 60 -29.09 7.18 12.17
C GLN A 60 -28.91 8.57 11.53
N GLY A 61 -27.71 8.81 11.00
CA GLY A 61 -27.41 9.91 10.08
C GLY A 61 -26.83 9.33 8.79
N PHE A 62 -25.76 9.92 8.26
CA PHE A 62 -24.96 9.32 7.19
C PHE A 62 -24.38 7.96 7.63
N PHE A 63 -23.78 7.90 8.82
CA PHE A 63 -23.43 6.66 9.51
C PHE A 63 -24.50 6.27 10.54
N ARG A 64 -24.44 5.02 11.02
CA ARG A 64 -25.35 4.48 12.05
C ARG A 64 -24.59 4.18 13.33
N LEU A 65 -25.14 4.55 14.48
CA LEU A 65 -24.66 4.06 15.79
C LEU A 65 -25.58 2.94 16.26
N GLU A 66 -25.01 1.77 16.53
CA GLU A 66 -25.76 0.58 16.97
C GLU A 66 -25.46 0.23 18.44
N GLY A 67 -26.49 -0.13 19.18
CA GLY A 67 -26.38 -0.83 20.46
C GLY A 67 -26.49 -2.33 20.22
N LEU A 68 -25.50 -3.09 20.69
CA LEU A 68 -25.48 -4.54 20.64
C LEU A 68 -25.56 -5.10 22.06
N ALA A 69 -26.61 -5.87 22.35
CA ALA A 69 -26.65 -6.74 23.52
C ALA A 69 -26.23 -8.14 23.09
N LEU A 70 -25.15 -8.66 23.65
CA LEU A 70 -24.56 -9.94 23.24
C LEU A 70 -23.92 -10.68 24.42
N ARG A 71 -23.60 -11.95 24.22
CA ARG A 71 -22.65 -12.71 25.04
C ARG A 71 -21.73 -13.53 24.16
N HIS A 72 -20.56 -13.89 24.68
CA HIS A 72 -19.58 -14.73 24.00
C HIS A 72 -19.00 -15.81 24.93
N ARG A 73 -18.44 -16.87 24.36
CA ARG A 73 -17.67 -17.88 25.13
C ARG A 73 -16.46 -17.25 25.81
N LEU A 74 -16.11 -17.78 26.98
CA LEU A 74 -14.90 -17.39 27.71
C LEU A 74 -13.79 -18.41 27.45
N PHE A 75 -12.52 -17.98 27.50
CA PHE A 75 -11.36 -18.85 27.27
C PHE A 75 -11.23 -19.98 28.31
N GLU A 76 -11.70 -19.77 29.54
CA GLU A 76 -11.76 -20.80 30.59
C GLU A 76 -13.02 -21.69 30.49
N GLY A 77 -13.83 -21.52 29.43
CA GLY A 77 -15.09 -22.22 29.22
C GLY A 77 -16.32 -21.47 29.75
N GLY A 78 -17.51 -22.00 29.44
CA GLY A 78 -18.78 -21.34 29.78
C GLY A 78 -19.16 -20.21 28.83
N TRP A 79 -20.01 -19.29 29.29
CA TRP A 79 -20.45 -18.08 28.59
C TRP A 79 -20.21 -16.88 29.50
N SER A 80 -19.96 -15.72 28.91
CA SER A 80 -20.09 -14.44 29.60
C SER A 80 -21.55 -14.14 29.94
N GLU A 81 -21.76 -13.32 30.97
CA GLU A 81 -23.03 -12.64 31.18
C GLU A 81 -23.35 -11.70 30.00
N PRO A 82 -24.64 -11.47 29.69
CA PRO A 82 -25.05 -10.50 28.68
C PRO A 82 -24.43 -9.12 28.92
N MET A 83 -23.78 -8.58 27.90
CA MET A 83 -23.14 -7.27 27.93
C MET A 83 -23.65 -6.38 26.80
N ARG A 84 -23.55 -5.06 27.00
CA ARG A 84 -23.86 -4.06 25.98
C ARG A 84 -22.56 -3.49 25.38
N ARG A 85 -22.56 -3.27 24.08
CA ARG A 85 -21.54 -2.52 23.33
C ARG A 85 -22.23 -1.51 22.42
N GLU A 86 -21.58 -0.39 22.19
CA GLU A 86 -21.98 0.58 21.17
C GLU A 86 -20.97 0.48 20.03
N VAL A 87 -21.47 0.38 18.80
CA VAL A 87 -20.65 0.18 17.60
C VAL A 87 -21.03 1.21 16.56
N HIS A 88 -20.05 1.98 16.11
CA HIS A 88 -20.17 2.87 14.97
C HIS A 88 -20.19 2.01 13.70
N SER A 89 -21.37 1.86 13.11
CA SER A 89 -21.59 1.13 11.87
C SER A 89 -21.35 2.06 10.68
N ARG A 90 -20.30 1.78 9.91
CA ARG A 90 -19.87 2.55 8.73
C ARG A 90 -19.76 1.64 7.50
N PHE A 91 -19.56 2.27 6.35
CA PHE A 91 -19.15 1.58 5.13
C PHE A 91 -17.66 1.19 5.23
N ASP A 92 -17.27 0.14 4.50
CA ASP A 92 -15.86 -0.20 4.32
C ASP A 92 -15.19 0.83 3.39
N ALA A 93 -13.87 0.95 3.49
CA ALA A 93 -13.10 1.96 2.76
C ALA A 93 -11.87 1.35 2.06
N VAL A 94 -11.38 2.08 1.07
CA VAL A 94 -10.15 1.77 0.33
C VAL A 94 -9.18 2.92 0.49
N GLY A 95 -7.90 2.61 0.73
CA GLY A 95 -6.82 3.59 0.75
C GLY A 95 -5.73 3.22 -0.27
N VAL A 96 -5.08 4.23 -0.85
CA VAL A 96 -4.16 4.07 -1.98
C VAL A 96 -2.85 4.82 -1.75
N LEU A 97 -1.83 4.06 -1.38
CA LEU A 97 -0.44 4.49 -1.39
C LEU A 97 0.02 4.69 -2.84
N LEU A 98 0.07 5.93 -3.30
CA LEU A 98 0.53 6.27 -4.65
C LEU A 98 2.05 6.50 -4.66
N TYR A 99 2.79 5.67 -5.41
CA TYR A 99 4.25 5.68 -5.44
C TYR A 99 4.84 5.71 -6.85
N ASP A 100 5.79 6.61 -7.08
CA ASP A 100 6.62 6.72 -8.29
C ASP A 100 8.01 6.11 -8.01
N PRO A 101 8.27 4.86 -8.42
CA PRO A 101 9.57 4.21 -8.21
C PRO A 101 10.71 4.79 -9.07
N ALA A 102 10.42 5.62 -10.08
CA ALA A 102 11.42 6.24 -10.95
C ALA A 102 11.89 7.61 -10.45
N ARG A 103 11.09 8.28 -9.60
CA ARG A 103 11.46 9.51 -8.87
C ARG A 103 11.62 9.32 -7.37
N ASP A 104 11.29 8.14 -6.86
CA ASP A 104 11.37 7.80 -5.45
C ASP A 104 10.49 8.70 -4.57
N SER A 105 9.30 9.00 -5.09
CA SER A 105 8.37 9.97 -4.51
C SER A 105 6.99 9.36 -4.33
N LEU A 106 6.30 9.85 -3.32
CA LEU A 106 4.92 9.56 -2.98
C LEU A 106 4.02 10.68 -3.48
N VAL A 107 2.74 10.36 -3.70
CA VAL A 107 1.67 11.37 -3.69
C VAL A 107 0.95 11.27 -2.36
N LEU A 108 0.93 12.38 -1.62
CA LEU A 108 0.07 12.58 -0.44
C LEU A 108 -1.01 13.60 -0.81
N ILE A 109 -2.14 13.52 -0.12
CA ILE A 109 -3.19 14.53 -0.15
C ILE A 109 -3.27 15.25 1.19
N GLU A 110 -3.68 16.51 1.18
CA GLU A 110 -3.96 17.32 2.36
C GLU A 110 -5.42 17.78 2.31
N GLN A 111 -6.23 17.35 3.29
CA GLN A 111 -7.65 17.68 3.35
C GLN A 111 -8.15 17.89 4.78
N PHE A 112 -9.24 18.65 4.94
CA PHE A 112 -9.86 18.91 6.24
C PHE A 112 -10.56 17.66 6.79
N ARG A 113 -10.21 17.23 8.01
CA ARG A 113 -10.89 16.14 8.70
C ARG A 113 -11.63 16.66 9.92
N ALA A 114 -12.97 16.64 9.85
CA ALA A 114 -13.84 17.12 10.95
C ALA A 114 -13.62 16.36 12.28
N GLY A 115 -13.20 15.08 12.22
CA GLY A 115 -12.83 14.30 13.41
C GLY A 115 -11.56 14.79 14.13
N ALA A 116 -10.78 15.67 13.50
CA ALA A 116 -9.59 16.31 14.05
C ALA A 116 -9.79 17.83 14.28
N VAL A 117 -11.04 18.32 14.35
CA VAL A 117 -11.35 19.76 14.48
C VAL A 117 -10.69 20.44 15.71
N ASP A 118 -10.51 19.69 16.80
CA ASP A 118 -9.86 20.14 18.04
C ASP A 118 -8.34 19.84 18.07
N ASP A 119 -7.73 19.46 16.94
CA ASP A 119 -6.29 19.20 16.86
C ASP A 119 -5.48 20.50 17.09
N PRO A 120 -4.50 20.50 18.02
CA PRO A 120 -3.78 21.71 18.41
C PRO A 120 -2.77 22.18 17.35
N VAL A 121 -2.49 21.38 16.32
CA VAL A 121 -1.58 21.73 15.21
C VAL A 121 -2.39 22.07 13.97
N THR A 122 -3.26 21.18 13.50
CA THR A 122 -4.14 21.40 12.33
C THR A 122 -5.18 20.28 12.14
N PRO A 123 -6.44 20.61 11.79
CA PRO A 123 -7.42 19.64 11.30
C PRO A 123 -7.25 19.27 9.82
N TRP A 124 -6.39 19.97 9.07
CA TRP A 124 -5.94 19.53 7.73
C TRP A 124 -4.86 18.47 7.89
N LYS A 125 -5.16 17.24 7.48
CA LYS A 125 -4.31 16.07 7.65
C LYS A 125 -3.64 15.69 6.34
N LEU A 126 -2.37 15.29 6.42
CA LEU A 126 -1.62 14.70 5.31
C LEU A 126 -1.89 13.19 5.30
N GLU A 127 -2.45 12.70 4.21
CA GLU A 127 -3.01 11.36 4.09
C GLU A 127 -2.64 10.71 2.75
N PHE A 128 -2.94 9.43 2.62
CA PHE A 128 -3.07 8.79 1.31
C PHE A 128 -4.46 9.05 0.75
N VAL A 129 -4.59 8.95 -0.57
CA VAL A 129 -5.87 8.87 -1.26
C VAL A 129 -6.73 7.78 -0.61
N ALA A 130 -8.00 8.07 -0.31
CA ALA A 130 -8.91 7.10 0.28
C ALA A 130 -10.39 7.49 0.12
N GLY A 131 -11.22 6.50 -0.17
CA GLY A 131 -12.67 6.68 -0.29
C GLY A 131 -13.48 5.48 0.19
N LEU A 132 -14.81 5.68 0.22
CA LEU A 132 -15.77 4.67 0.65
C LEU A 132 -16.07 3.67 -0.48
N VAL A 133 -16.39 2.43 -0.13
CA VAL A 133 -16.78 1.40 -1.10
C VAL A 133 -18.29 1.46 -1.32
N GLU A 134 -18.72 1.76 -2.55
CA GLU A 134 -20.14 1.77 -2.91
C GLU A 134 -20.68 0.37 -3.27
N GLU A 135 -22.02 0.24 -3.37
CA GLU A 135 -22.67 -1.04 -3.67
C GLU A 135 -22.38 -1.49 -5.11
N GLY A 136 -21.56 -2.54 -5.23
CA GLY A 136 -21.23 -3.18 -6.51
C GLY A 136 -19.87 -2.79 -7.08
N GLU A 137 -19.14 -1.85 -6.47
CA GLU A 137 -17.75 -1.55 -6.85
C GLU A 137 -16.80 -2.68 -6.41
N SER A 138 -15.74 -2.93 -7.20
CA SER A 138 -14.59 -3.71 -6.72
C SER A 138 -13.61 -2.81 -5.98
N LEU A 139 -12.90 -3.34 -4.98
CA LEU A 139 -11.95 -2.56 -4.19
C LEU A 139 -10.82 -1.96 -5.05
N GLU A 140 -10.45 -2.66 -6.12
CA GLU A 140 -9.51 -2.20 -7.13
C GLU A 140 -10.06 -1.09 -8.04
N ASP A 141 -11.37 -1.03 -8.27
CA ASP A 141 -12.01 0.06 -9.03
C ASP A 141 -12.13 1.31 -8.18
N VAL A 142 -12.56 1.20 -6.91
CA VAL A 142 -12.52 2.31 -5.92
C VAL A 142 -11.11 2.90 -5.85
N ALA A 143 -10.09 2.05 -5.68
CA ALA A 143 -8.69 2.50 -5.64
C ALA A 143 -8.23 3.28 -6.90
N ARG A 144 -8.86 3.05 -8.06
CA ARG A 144 -8.54 3.77 -9.32
C ARG A 144 -9.37 5.03 -9.49
N ARG A 145 -10.63 4.99 -9.06
CA ARG A 145 -11.57 6.11 -9.07
C ARG A 145 -11.06 7.22 -8.15
N GLU A 146 -10.84 6.90 -6.87
CA GLU A 146 -10.34 7.85 -5.86
C GLU A 146 -8.97 8.43 -6.23
N ALA A 147 -8.04 7.59 -6.74
CA ALA A 147 -6.72 8.08 -7.17
C ALA A 147 -6.80 9.07 -8.33
N TRP A 148 -7.84 8.99 -9.17
CA TRP A 148 -8.10 9.96 -10.21
C TRP A 148 -8.82 11.22 -9.69
N GLU A 149 -9.81 11.05 -8.81
CA GLU A 149 -10.66 12.12 -8.27
C GLU A 149 -9.95 13.02 -7.23
N GLU A 150 -9.26 12.43 -6.26
CA GLU A 150 -8.54 13.18 -5.20
C GLU A 150 -7.13 13.65 -5.64
N ALA A 151 -6.53 13.04 -6.67
CA ALA A 151 -5.12 13.25 -6.99
C ALA A 151 -4.75 13.34 -8.49
N GLY A 152 -5.71 13.22 -9.42
CA GLY A 152 -5.44 13.23 -10.86
C GLY A 152 -4.53 12.09 -11.35
N CYS A 153 -4.34 11.04 -10.54
CA CYS A 153 -3.33 10.01 -10.73
C CYS A 153 -3.87 8.77 -11.45
N LYS A 154 -3.37 8.52 -12.67
CA LYS A 154 -3.66 7.27 -13.39
C LYS A 154 -2.80 6.13 -12.86
N VAL A 155 -3.37 5.31 -11.99
CA VAL A 155 -2.70 4.12 -11.46
C VAL A 155 -2.58 3.04 -12.53
N ALA A 156 -1.37 2.53 -12.76
CA ALA A 156 -1.16 1.40 -13.67
C ALA A 156 -1.43 0.08 -12.93
N ALA A 157 -0.43 -0.40 -12.19
CA ALA A 157 -0.54 -1.60 -11.36
C ALA A 157 -0.99 -1.23 -9.93
N LEU A 158 -1.95 -2.00 -9.40
CA LEU A 158 -2.32 -2.01 -7.99
C LEU A 158 -1.79 -3.28 -7.33
N THR A 159 -1.24 -3.15 -6.13
CA THR A 159 -0.86 -4.28 -5.26
C THR A 159 -1.57 -4.12 -3.92
N LYS A 160 -2.36 -5.09 -3.50
CA LYS A 160 -2.99 -5.08 -2.18
C LYS A 160 -1.93 -5.24 -1.09
N LEU A 161 -2.00 -4.39 -0.06
CA LEU A 161 -1.14 -4.45 1.13
C LEU A 161 -1.80 -5.32 2.19
N HIS A 162 -2.84 -4.78 2.81
CA HIS A 162 -3.53 -5.36 3.95
C HIS A 162 -5.02 -4.94 3.93
N THR A 163 -5.87 -5.74 4.56
CA THR A 163 -7.18 -5.29 5.04
C THR A 163 -7.10 -5.27 6.57
N TYR A 164 -7.52 -4.18 7.20
CA TYR A 164 -7.44 -4.01 8.65
C TYR A 164 -8.67 -3.30 9.20
N TYR A 165 -8.95 -3.50 10.49
CA TYR A 165 -9.95 -2.73 11.23
C TYR A 165 -9.26 -1.55 11.91
N PRO A 166 -9.65 -0.29 11.66
CA PRO A 166 -9.03 0.87 12.32
C PRO A 166 -9.23 0.87 13.83
N SER A 167 -10.41 0.45 14.31
CA SER A 167 -10.73 0.35 15.73
C SER A 167 -11.80 -0.73 16.00
N PRO A 168 -11.44 -2.03 15.97
CA PRO A 168 -12.41 -3.13 16.06
C PRO A 168 -13.17 -3.22 17.39
N GLY A 169 -12.76 -2.45 18.41
CA GLY A 169 -13.50 -2.30 19.66
C GLY A 169 -14.67 -1.30 19.59
N ALA A 170 -14.74 -0.48 18.53
CA ALA A 170 -15.68 0.65 18.42
C ALA A 170 -16.34 0.79 17.04
N CYS A 171 -15.71 0.35 15.94
CA CYS A 171 -16.30 0.35 14.60
C CYS A 171 -16.24 -1.03 13.93
N ASN A 172 -17.11 -1.26 12.95
CA ASN A 172 -17.13 -2.45 12.10
C ASN A 172 -16.37 -2.28 10.77
N GLU A 173 -15.92 -1.06 10.49
CA GLU A 173 -15.22 -0.63 9.27
C GLU A 173 -13.97 -1.48 9.00
N GLN A 174 -13.87 -2.01 7.79
CA GLN A 174 -12.63 -2.55 7.24
C GLN A 174 -12.05 -1.59 6.20
N VAL A 175 -10.77 -1.28 6.34
CA VAL A 175 -10.01 -0.51 5.36
C VAL A 175 -9.12 -1.47 4.59
N THR A 176 -9.22 -1.47 3.26
CA THR A 176 -8.29 -2.20 2.38
C THR A 176 -7.29 -1.23 1.75
N LEU A 177 -6.02 -1.42 2.05
CA LEU A 177 -4.93 -0.58 1.57
C LEU A 177 -4.28 -1.21 0.32
N PHE A 178 -4.04 -0.41 -0.71
CA PHE A 178 -3.30 -0.78 -1.92
C PHE A 178 -2.09 0.14 -2.13
N CYS A 179 -1.09 -0.33 -2.88
CA CYS A 179 -0.04 0.48 -3.48
C CYS A 179 -0.33 0.60 -4.98
N GLY A 180 -0.52 1.82 -5.46
CA GLY A 180 -0.66 2.16 -6.88
C GLY A 180 0.66 2.72 -7.43
N LEU A 181 1.18 2.10 -8.49
CA LEU A 181 2.35 2.65 -9.20
C LEU A 181 1.93 3.74 -10.18
N VAL A 182 2.58 4.91 -10.08
CA VAL A 182 2.24 6.14 -10.81
C VAL A 182 3.48 6.82 -11.42
N ASP A 183 3.24 7.75 -12.35
CA ASP A 183 4.22 8.73 -12.82
C ASP A 183 3.85 10.10 -12.22
N THR A 184 4.70 10.65 -11.35
CA THR A 184 4.43 11.95 -10.69
C THR A 184 4.68 13.17 -11.59
N GLN A 185 5.05 12.98 -12.86
CA GLN A 185 5.34 14.08 -13.78
C GLN A 185 4.09 14.91 -14.10
N GLY A 186 4.06 16.16 -13.62
CA GLY A 186 2.94 17.07 -13.87
C GLY A 186 1.74 16.85 -12.96
N ILE A 187 1.87 15.99 -11.94
CA ILE A 187 0.87 15.83 -10.87
C ILE A 187 0.99 17.00 -9.87
N GLY A 188 -0.12 17.32 -9.19
CA GLY A 188 -0.23 18.41 -8.23
C GLY A 188 -1.53 19.20 -8.42
N GLY A 189 -1.70 20.29 -7.66
CA GLY A 189 -2.86 21.17 -7.74
C GLY A 189 -3.89 20.94 -6.62
N ILE A 190 -5.10 21.44 -6.84
CA ILE A 190 -6.28 21.25 -5.99
C ILE A 190 -7.26 20.35 -6.75
N HIS A 191 -7.83 19.39 -6.03
CA HIS A 191 -8.68 18.29 -6.49
C HIS A 191 -9.79 18.03 -5.45
N GLY A 192 -10.57 16.95 -5.61
CA GLY A 192 -11.80 16.70 -4.86
C GLY A 192 -13.04 17.17 -5.61
N LEU A 193 -14.21 16.86 -5.06
CA LEU A 193 -15.51 17.21 -5.64
C LEU A 193 -16.20 18.35 -4.87
N ASP A 194 -16.46 19.47 -5.56
CA ASP A 194 -17.19 20.63 -5.00
C ASP A 194 -18.54 20.23 -4.38
N GLU A 195 -19.23 19.26 -5.01
CA GLU A 195 -20.53 18.72 -4.58
C GLU A 195 -20.44 17.90 -3.29
N GLU A 196 -19.27 17.37 -2.95
CA GLU A 196 -19.00 16.59 -1.73
C GLU A 196 -18.31 17.43 -0.63
N HIS A 197 -18.11 18.73 -0.89
CA HIS A 197 -17.43 19.70 -0.02
C HIS A 197 -15.95 19.37 0.24
N GLU A 198 -15.29 18.75 -0.72
CA GLU A 198 -13.88 18.39 -0.65
C GLU A 198 -12.97 19.47 -1.26
N ASP A 199 -12.04 19.98 -0.46
CA ASP A 199 -10.94 20.86 -0.89
C ASP A 199 -9.63 20.12 -0.61
N ILE A 200 -9.13 19.40 -1.62
CA ILE A 200 -8.02 18.46 -1.49
C ILE A 200 -6.78 19.00 -2.20
N ARG A 201 -5.69 19.17 -1.46
CA ARG A 201 -4.41 19.63 -2.00
C ARG A 201 -3.44 18.47 -2.20
N VAL A 202 -2.92 18.34 -3.42
CA VAL A 202 -1.98 17.28 -3.78
C VAL A 202 -0.53 17.69 -3.54
N HIS A 203 0.23 16.82 -2.86
CA HIS A 203 1.64 16.99 -2.54
C HIS A 203 2.49 15.83 -3.09
N ILE A 204 3.47 16.13 -3.94
CA ILE A 204 4.50 15.16 -4.33
C ILE A 204 5.65 15.24 -3.32
N VAL A 205 5.92 14.16 -2.59
CA VAL A 205 6.88 14.14 -1.49
C VAL A 205 7.93 13.05 -1.72
N PRO A 206 9.24 13.35 -1.76
CA PRO A 206 10.29 12.33 -1.80
C PRO A 206 10.18 11.36 -0.62
N PHE A 207 10.48 10.08 -0.81
CA PHE A 207 10.32 9.06 0.23
C PHE A 207 11.03 9.42 1.53
N ALA A 208 12.25 9.98 1.47
CA ALA A 208 13.00 10.42 2.64
C ALA A 208 12.24 11.49 3.45
N ASN A 209 11.70 12.52 2.79
CA ASN A 209 10.93 13.58 3.43
C ASN A 209 9.62 13.05 4.03
N ALA A 210 8.95 12.11 3.37
CA ALA A 210 7.74 11.47 3.92
C ALA A 210 8.06 10.61 5.15
N TRP A 211 9.24 9.98 5.19
CA TRP A 211 9.73 9.27 6.37
C TRP A 211 10.03 10.23 7.53
N GLU A 212 10.69 11.36 7.25
CA GLU A 212 10.91 12.42 8.25
C GLU A 212 9.59 12.98 8.81
N LEU A 213 8.57 13.17 7.96
CA LEU A 213 7.23 13.59 8.40
C LEU A 213 6.56 12.54 9.30
N LEU A 214 6.73 11.24 9.01
CA LEU A 214 6.25 10.16 9.89
C LEU A 214 6.97 10.18 11.24
N GLU A 215 8.31 10.30 11.26
CA GLU A 215 9.09 10.36 12.50
C GLU A 215 8.79 11.62 13.34
N GLN A 216 8.39 12.71 12.70
CA GLN A 216 7.91 13.94 13.36
C GLN A 216 6.44 13.87 13.82
N GLY A 217 5.74 12.76 13.58
CA GLY A 217 4.32 12.62 13.92
C GLY A 217 3.37 13.47 13.06
N ARG A 218 3.81 13.91 11.87
CA ARG A 218 3.00 14.69 10.91
C ARG A 218 2.16 13.81 9.97
N LEU A 219 2.40 12.50 9.97
CA LEU A 219 1.58 11.48 9.29
C LEU A 219 0.99 10.55 10.35
N ASP A 220 -0.08 11.03 11.00
CA ASP A 220 -0.66 10.51 12.23
C ASP A 220 -1.88 9.58 12.00
N ASN A 221 -2.31 9.41 10.76
CA ASN A 221 -3.40 8.50 10.38
C ASN A 221 -2.89 7.06 10.14
N ALA A 222 -3.74 6.07 10.41
CA ALA A 222 -3.37 4.65 10.35
C ALA A 222 -2.93 4.18 8.95
N MET A 223 -3.53 4.73 7.87
CA MET A 223 -3.19 4.35 6.49
C MET A 223 -1.75 4.75 6.17
N CYS A 224 -1.36 5.99 6.46
CA CYS A 224 0.01 6.47 6.26
C CYS A 224 1.03 5.67 7.06
N LEU A 225 0.77 5.39 8.34
CA LEU A 225 1.66 4.59 9.18
C LEU A 225 1.86 3.18 8.60
N ILE A 226 0.77 2.47 8.30
CA ILE A 226 0.81 1.10 7.75
C ILE A 226 1.50 1.07 6.38
N GLY A 227 1.10 1.96 5.46
CA GLY A 227 1.61 1.95 4.09
C GLY A 227 3.03 2.47 3.95
N LEU A 228 3.49 3.44 4.75
CA LEU A 228 4.90 3.85 4.73
C LEU A 228 5.81 2.77 5.31
N HIS A 229 5.42 2.08 6.39
CA HIS A 229 6.19 0.95 6.90
C HIS A 229 6.23 -0.22 5.90
N TRP A 230 5.10 -0.53 5.24
CA TRP A 230 5.09 -1.51 4.14
C TRP A 230 6.00 -1.07 2.99
N LEU A 231 5.88 0.17 2.53
CA LEU A 231 6.68 0.70 1.42
C LEU A 231 8.17 0.62 1.75
N ASN A 232 8.58 1.03 2.96
CA ASN A 232 9.98 0.94 3.37
C ASN A 232 10.55 -0.48 3.19
N SER A 233 9.74 -1.52 3.47
CA SER A 233 10.13 -2.92 3.26
C SER A 233 10.18 -3.36 1.78
N GLN A 234 9.33 -2.78 0.91
CA GLN A 234 9.20 -3.19 -0.50
C GLN A 234 9.93 -2.26 -1.49
N ARG A 235 10.32 -1.06 -1.05
CA ARG A 235 10.79 0.04 -1.89
C ARG A 235 12.00 -0.33 -2.76
N ALA A 236 12.97 -1.07 -2.22
CA ALA A 236 14.12 -1.52 -3.00
C ALA A 236 13.69 -2.38 -4.20
N SER A 237 12.79 -3.34 -3.98
CA SER A 237 12.24 -4.22 -5.02
C SER A 237 11.39 -3.45 -6.04
N LEU A 238 10.52 -2.56 -5.59
CA LEU A 238 9.67 -1.74 -6.46
C LEU A 238 10.49 -0.79 -7.35
N ARG A 239 11.60 -0.23 -6.83
CA ARG A 239 12.53 0.59 -7.61
C ARG A 239 13.33 -0.24 -8.61
N ALA A 240 13.83 -1.41 -8.21
CA ALA A 240 14.57 -2.30 -9.10
C ALA A 240 13.71 -2.83 -10.27
N ALA A 241 12.40 -3.03 -10.03
CA ALA A 241 11.46 -3.47 -11.05
C ALA A 241 10.99 -2.35 -12.02
N SER A 242 11.35 -1.08 -11.78
CA SER A 242 10.87 0.05 -12.60
C SER A 242 11.75 0.25 -13.86
N PRO A 243 11.19 0.09 -15.08
CA PRO A 243 11.96 0.26 -16.33
C PRO A 243 12.60 1.65 -16.46
N ARG A 244 11.93 2.68 -15.90
CA ARG A 244 12.38 4.07 -15.97
C ARG A 244 13.41 4.43 -14.88
N ALA A 245 13.50 3.62 -13.82
CA ALA A 245 14.62 3.69 -12.86
C ALA A 245 15.87 3.01 -13.44
N LEU A 246 15.71 1.88 -14.13
CA LEU A 246 16.80 1.18 -14.82
C LEU A 246 17.47 2.07 -15.89
N ALA A 247 16.67 2.74 -16.74
CA ALA A 247 17.18 3.65 -17.77
C ALA A 247 18.00 4.84 -17.21
N LYS A 248 17.68 5.34 -16.01
CA LYS A 248 18.47 6.39 -15.36
C LYS A 248 19.86 5.89 -14.93
N ASN A 249 19.93 4.67 -14.37
CA ASN A 249 21.20 4.08 -13.92
C ASN A 249 22.15 3.85 -15.10
N GLU A 250 21.64 3.40 -16.26
CA GLU A 250 22.44 3.22 -17.49
C GLU A 250 23.00 4.57 -18.00
N THR A 251 22.19 5.63 -17.96
CA THR A 251 22.62 6.97 -18.38
C THR A 251 23.75 7.49 -17.46
N THR A 252 23.58 7.40 -16.15
CA THR A 252 24.60 7.84 -15.16
C THR A 252 25.91 7.06 -15.28
N GLN A 253 25.87 5.75 -15.58
CA GLN A 253 27.07 4.95 -15.83
C GLN A 253 27.77 5.35 -17.13
N SER A 254 27.02 5.69 -18.18
CA SER A 254 27.61 6.16 -19.45
C SER A 254 28.32 7.51 -19.34
N GLU A 255 27.82 8.42 -18.49
CA GLU A 255 28.44 9.73 -18.24
C GLU A 255 29.75 9.59 -17.44
N THR A 256 29.79 8.70 -16.45
CA THR A 256 31.02 8.42 -15.66
C THR A 256 32.13 7.77 -16.49
N MET A 257 31.80 6.87 -17.43
CA MET A 257 32.80 6.28 -18.34
C MET A 257 33.36 7.28 -19.37
N GLN A 258 32.65 8.37 -19.69
CA GLN A 258 33.16 9.41 -20.59
C GLN A 258 34.06 10.44 -19.88
N SER A 259 33.88 10.65 -18.58
CA SER A 259 34.81 11.48 -17.78
C SER A 259 36.17 10.82 -17.52
N GLU A 260 36.26 9.49 -17.47
CA GLU A 260 37.53 8.77 -17.22
C GLU A 260 38.36 8.54 -18.50
N THR A 261 37.84 8.86 -19.69
CA THR A 261 38.51 8.66 -20.99
C THR A 261 38.97 9.96 -21.66
N SER A 262 39.03 11.06 -20.91
CA SER A 262 39.46 12.39 -21.38
C SER A 262 40.65 12.99 -20.60
N GLU A 263 41.35 12.19 -19.79
CA GLU A 263 42.64 12.52 -19.16
C GLU A 263 43.78 11.57 -19.59
N GLU A 264 44.05 11.48 -20.90
CA GLU A 264 45.33 11.01 -21.51
C GLU A 264 45.60 11.74 -22.83
#